data_AF-D7FSY5-F1
#
_entry.id   AF-D7FSY5-F1
#
_cell.length_a   1.000
_cell.length_b   1.000
_cell.length_c   1.000
_cell.angle_alpha   90.00
_cell.angle_beta   90.00
_cell.angle_gamma   90.00
#
_symmetry.space_group_name_H-M   'P 1'
#
loop_
_entity.id
_entity.type
_entity.pdbx_description
1 polymer ?
#
loop_
_entity_poly.entity_id
_entity_poly.type
_entity_poly.pdbx_seq_one_letter_code
_entity_poly.pdbx_strand_id
1 'polypeptide(L)'
;MARFPQQRGLVSALAVGLAMTTRVASFRAYSSVRSLSSYRRPAARPTNGRPLDGGSRAPDRWVNSRAGQRPRMSTAAAPAAAAPAVAVEVVEKEELPTNEGSPELLKIRHTSAHVMAMAVQRLFPGTQVTIGPWIDNGFYYDFYNEETTMTDSDLKKIKKEMDKIIRQKLPLVREEVTREEARSRIEALGEPFKLEILDSIKTEPITLYHVGDQWWDLCAGPHVETTGDLPQKGIELQTLAGAYWRGDENRPALQRIYGTAWENPAQLKEHKRRMVEAKRRDHRVLGKKLDLFSLQEDAGGGLVFWHPKGSTIRMLIENFWKAQHLDKGYELLYTPHVANLDLWKTSGHFDFYKDGMFDQMDVEGDQYQIKPMNCPFHCLVYKDDLRSYRELPIRWAEMGTVYRYERSGTLHGLMRVRGFTQDDAHIFCLPEQLEDEIISVLDLTEAILSRFGFDRRVWVGGVVFKVTRR
;
A
#
# COMPACT_ATOMS: atom_id res chain seq x y z
N MET A 1 0.77 -2.26 28.77
CA MET A 1 0.72 -1.60 27.44
C MET A 1 2.10 -1.70 26.79
N ALA A 2 2.38 -2.81 26.09
CA ALA A 2 3.59 -2.98 25.30
C ALA A 2 3.17 -3.04 23.84
N ARG A 3 3.47 -1.98 23.07
CA ARG A 3 3.28 -1.95 21.62
C ARG A 3 4.35 -2.84 21.00
N PHE A 4 4.00 -4.03 20.55
CA PHE A 4 4.80 -4.72 19.55
C PHE A 4 4.70 -3.96 18.22
N PRO A 5 5.81 -3.82 17.48
CA PRO A 5 5.83 -2.98 16.29
C PRO A 5 4.98 -3.64 15.20
N GLN A 6 3.82 -3.05 14.92
CA GLN A 6 3.22 -3.17 13.60
C GLN A 6 4.32 -2.83 12.58
N GLN A 7 4.51 -3.71 11.59
CA GLN A 7 5.30 -3.42 10.40
C GLN A 7 4.69 -2.22 9.69
N ARG A 8 5.06 -1.01 10.13
CA ARG A 8 4.85 0.25 9.44
C ARG A 8 5.93 0.38 8.39
N GLY A 9 5.84 -0.43 7.34
CA GLY A 9 6.56 -0.19 6.10
C GLY A 9 5.91 0.96 5.34
N LEU A 10 5.93 2.18 5.89
CA LEU A 10 5.58 3.43 5.19
C LEU A 10 5.86 4.68 6.06
N VAL A 11 7.02 4.75 6.72
CA VAL A 11 7.56 6.01 7.27
C VAL A 11 9.09 5.98 7.16
N SER A 12 9.64 6.02 5.95
CA SER A 12 11.11 6.04 5.74
C SER A 12 11.61 7.12 4.78
N ALA A 13 10.75 8.07 4.36
CA ALA A 13 11.20 9.19 3.54
C ALA A 13 11.57 10.44 4.38
N LEU A 14 10.86 10.71 5.49
CA LEU A 14 11.14 11.90 6.32
C LEU A 14 12.29 11.73 7.32
N ALA A 15 12.61 10.50 7.74
CA ALA A 15 13.61 10.27 8.79
C ALA A 15 15.07 10.32 8.28
N VAL A 16 15.29 10.20 6.98
CA VAL A 16 16.64 10.25 6.38
C VAL A 16 17.13 11.70 6.20
N GLY A 17 16.22 12.66 6.02
CA GLY A 17 16.56 14.07 5.83
C GLY A 17 17.12 14.77 7.08
N LEU A 18 16.77 14.31 8.29
CA LEU A 18 17.16 14.99 9.53
C LEU A 18 18.52 14.52 10.10
N ALA A 19 19.07 13.40 9.61
CA ALA A 19 20.33 12.84 10.11
C ALA A 19 21.58 13.35 9.35
N MET A 20 21.43 14.08 8.24
CA MET A 20 22.55 14.56 7.42
C MET A 20 23.09 15.95 7.82
N THR A 21 22.46 16.67 8.74
CA THR A 21 22.87 18.03 9.14
C THR A 21 23.96 18.11 10.21
N THR A 22 24.51 16.99 10.71
CA THR A 22 25.48 17.00 11.83
C THR A 22 26.85 16.37 11.57
N ARG A 23 27.35 16.35 10.33
CA ARG A 23 28.79 16.10 10.05
C ARG A 23 29.33 16.92 8.88
N VAL A 24 29.52 18.23 9.10
CA VAL A 24 30.48 19.02 8.32
C VAL A 24 31.78 19.05 9.10
N ALA A 25 32.71 18.15 8.74
CA ALA A 25 34.10 18.20 9.18
C ALA A 25 34.99 18.42 7.95
N SER A 26 35.43 19.66 7.80
CA SER A 26 36.71 20.12 7.26
C SER A 26 37.48 19.17 6.34
N PHE A 27 37.52 19.46 5.03
CA PHE A 27 38.59 18.95 4.16
C PHE A 27 39.26 20.06 3.37
N ARG A 28 40.57 20.17 3.60
CA ARG A 28 41.53 21.10 2.99
C ARG A 28 41.70 20.81 1.50
N ALA A 29 41.85 21.88 0.74
CA ALA A 29 42.32 21.90 -0.63
C ALA A 29 43.64 21.14 -0.80
N TYR A 30 43.70 20.28 -1.81
CA TYR A 30 44.96 19.89 -2.46
C TYR A 30 44.81 20.07 -3.96
N SER A 31 45.55 21.05 -4.46
CA SER A 31 45.83 21.29 -5.86
C SER A 31 46.67 20.16 -6.44
N SER A 32 46.24 19.55 -7.54
CA SER A 32 47.16 19.01 -8.53
C SER A 32 46.65 19.26 -9.94
N VAL A 33 47.38 20.12 -10.63
CA VAL A 33 47.24 20.43 -12.05
C VAL A 33 47.79 19.26 -12.83
N ARG A 34 46.98 18.65 -13.71
CA ARG A 34 47.48 17.94 -14.89
C ARG A 34 46.60 18.24 -16.09
N SER A 35 47.23 18.90 -17.06
CA SER A 35 46.68 19.24 -18.37
C SER A 35 46.51 17.99 -19.22
N LEU A 36 45.40 17.87 -19.95
CA LEU A 36 45.35 17.08 -21.18
C LEU A 36 44.46 17.78 -22.22
N SER A 37 45.16 18.47 -23.12
CA SER A 37 44.96 18.57 -24.57
C SER A 37 43.58 18.27 -25.19
N SER A 38 43.00 19.35 -25.72
CA SER A 38 42.18 19.47 -26.94
C SER A 38 41.72 18.21 -27.68
N TYR A 39 40.39 18.05 -27.79
CA TYR A 39 39.74 17.34 -28.89
C TYR A 39 38.86 18.33 -29.67
N ARG A 40 39.26 18.63 -30.91
CA ARG A 40 38.55 19.51 -31.86
C ARG A 40 37.44 18.72 -32.58
N ARG A 41 36.24 19.30 -32.61
CA ARG A 41 35.14 18.92 -33.53
C ARG A 41 35.53 19.15 -35.00
N PRO A 42 35.15 18.29 -35.95
CA PRO A 42 35.04 18.67 -37.35
C PRO A 42 33.66 19.31 -37.61
N ALA A 43 33.69 20.47 -38.27
CA ALA A 43 32.53 21.22 -38.72
C ALA A 43 31.85 20.59 -39.94
N ALA A 44 30.56 20.88 -40.07
CA ALA A 44 29.68 20.55 -41.19
C ALA A 44 30.14 21.14 -42.52
N ARG A 45 29.83 20.43 -43.63
CA ARG A 45 29.81 20.98 -44.99
C ARG A 45 28.37 21.02 -45.52
N PRO A 46 27.97 22.08 -46.25
CA PRO A 46 26.64 22.25 -46.80
C PRO A 46 26.54 21.65 -48.21
N THR A 47 25.36 21.16 -48.59
CA THR A 47 25.00 20.95 -49.99
C THR A 47 23.62 21.56 -50.28
N ASN A 48 23.58 22.34 -51.35
CA ASN A 48 22.44 23.07 -51.88
C ASN A 48 21.53 22.17 -52.73
N GLY A 49 20.21 22.39 -52.61
CA GLY A 49 19.30 22.63 -53.73
C GLY A 49 18.60 21.44 -54.41
N ARG A 50 17.27 21.34 -54.26
CA ARG A 50 16.26 21.90 -55.19
C ARG A 50 14.82 21.59 -54.70
N PRO A 51 13.82 22.42 -55.05
CA PRO A 51 12.45 22.32 -54.55
C PRO A 51 11.55 21.49 -55.47
N LEU A 52 10.49 20.92 -54.92
CA LEU A 52 9.33 20.47 -55.69
C LEU A 52 8.09 21.17 -55.13
N ASP A 53 7.58 22.06 -55.97
CA ASP A 53 6.28 22.72 -55.87
C ASP A 53 5.32 21.99 -56.82
N GLY A 54 4.05 21.85 -56.45
CA GLY A 54 3.08 21.14 -57.30
C GLY A 54 1.79 20.77 -56.57
N GLY A 55 0.92 21.76 -56.35
CA GLY A 55 -0.44 21.54 -55.86
C GLY A 55 -1.37 20.90 -56.90
N SER A 56 -2.51 20.40 -56.45
CA SER A 56 -3.82 20.72 -57.05
C SER A 56 -5.01 20.03 -56.35
N ARG A 57 -5.98 20.88 -55.99
CA ARG A 57 -7.44 20.76 -56.17
C ARG A 57 -8.21 19.62 -55.47
N ALA A 58 -8.97 20.07 -54.48
CA ALA A 58 -10.30 19.54 -54.16
C ALA A 58 -11.31 19.83 -55.29
N PRO A 59 -12.45 19.10 -55.33
CA PRO A 59 -13.69 19.63 -55.83
C PRO A 59 -14.79 19.69 -54.76
N ASP A 60 -15.43 20.84 -54.78
CA ASP A 60 -16.66 21.23 -54.09
C ASP A 60 -17.91 20.54 -54.64
N ARG A 61 -18.99 20.70 -53.84
CA ARG A 61 -20.42 20.74 -54.20
C ARG A 61 -21.18 19.44 -54.42
N TRP A 62 -22.15 19.22 -53.52
CA TRP A 62 -23.56 19.08 -53.89
C TRP A 62 -24.45 19.88 -52.93
N VAL A 63 -25.23 20.82 -53.48
CA VAL A 63 -26.32 21.56 -52.82
C VAL A 63 -27.56 21.42 -53.71
N ASN A 64 -28.70 21.05 -53.10
CA ASN A 64 -30.06 21.59 -53.31
C ASN A 64 -31.08 20.67 -52.61
N SER A 65 -31.73 21.11 -51.52
CA SER A 65 -32.95 21.93 -51.49
C SER A 65 -34.20 21.26 -52.07
N ARG A 66 -35.20 21.00 -51.23
CA ARG A 66 -36.60 21.48 -51.43
C ARG A 66 -37.45 21.22 -50.19
N ALA A 67 -38.27 22.22 -49.89
CA ALA A 67 -39.18 22.30 -48.76
C ALA A 67 -40.52 21.60 -49.03
N GLY A 68 -41.19 21.25 -47.93
CA GLY A 68 -42.64 21.42 -47.79
C GLY A 68 -43.51 20.18 -48.01
N GLN A 69 -43.99 19.61 -46.91
CA GLN A 69 -45.42 19.31 -46.69
C GLN A 69 -45.64 18.81 -45.25
N ARG A 70 -46.51 19.50 -44.51
CA ARG A 70 -47.07 19.02 -43.23
C ARG A 70 -48.14 17.96 -43.51
N PRO A 71 -48.34 17.01 -42.58
CA PRO A 71 -49.71 16.67 -42.22
C PRO A 71 -49.97 16.68 -40.71
N ARG A 72 -51.27 16.71 -40.45
CA ARG A 72 -52.04 17.03 -39.24
C ARG A 72 -51.74 16.19 -37.99
N MET A 73 -52.01 16.83 -36.85
CA MET A 73 -52.18 16.23 -35.52
C MET A 73 -53.22 15.10 -35.55
N SER A 74 -52.86 13.98 -34.90
CA SER A 74 -53.76 12.96 -34.40
C SER A 74 -53.52 12.78 -32.90
N THR A 75 -54.61 12.70 -32.16
CA THR A 75 -54.76 12.74 -30.71
C THR A 75 -54.36 11.44 -29.99
N ALA A 76 -53.95 11.60 -28.73
CA ALA A 76 -53.99 10.67 -27.59
C ALA A 76 -53.12 9.41 -27.65
N ALA A 77 -51.97 9.45 -26.96
CA ALA A 77 -51.30 8.28 -26.41
C ALA A 77 -51.47 8.27 -24.88
N ALA A 78 -51.99 7.16 -24.35
CA ALA A 78 -52.21 6.91 -22.94
C ALA A 78 -50.90 6.96 -22.12
N PRO A 79 -50.94 7.31 -20.82
CA PRO A 79 -49.74 7.33 -20.01
C PRO A 79 -49.19 5.91 -19.86
N ALA A 80 -47.94 5.72 -20.23
CA ALA A 80 -47.20 4.48 -19.98
C ALA A 80 -47.20 4.20 -18.47
N ALA A 81 -47.68 3.01 -18.09
CA ALA A 81 -47.67 2.55 -16.72
C ALA A 81 -46.25 2.59 -16.16
N ALA A 82 -46.07 3.33 -15.06
CA ALA A 82 -44.82 3.38 -14.33
C ALA A 82 -44.46 1.97 -13.85
N ALA A 83 -43.26 1.51 -14.20
CA ALA A 83 -42.68 0.30 -13.64
C ALA A 83 -42.65 0.42 -12.10
N PRO A 84 -42.94 -0.65 -11.35
CA PRO A 84 -42.99 -0.59 -9.91
C PRO A 84 -41.61 -0.18 -9.38
N ALA A 85 -41.57 0.91 -8.62
CA ALA A 85 -40.39 1.32 -7.88
C ALA A 85 -39.98 0.16 -6.97
N VAL A 86 -38.83 -0.44 -7.26
CA VAL A 86 -38.18 -1.38 -6.35
C VAL A 86 -37.85 -0.58 -5.11
N ALA A 87 -38.60 -0.82 -4.04
CA ALA A 87 -38.32 -0.26 -2.73
C ALA A 87 -36.90 -0.66 -2.34
N VAL A 88 -35.98 0.29 -2.40
CA VAL A 88 -34.66 0.15 -1.80
C VAL A 88 -34.91 0.18 -0.31
N GLU A 89 -34.92 -0.98 0.34
CA GLU A 89 -34.88 -1.07 1.80
C GLU A 89 -33.73 -0.19 2.28
N VAL A 90 -34.07 0.89 2.97
CA VAL A 90 -33.10 1.70 3.70
C VAL A 90 -32.70 0.86 4.91
N VAL A 91 -31.73 -0.03 4.71
CA VAL A 91 -31.11 -0.76 5.81
C VAL A 91 -30.37 0.29 6.64
N GLU A 92 -30.82 0.51 7.88
CA GLU A 92 -30.11 1.34 8.84
C GLU A 92 -28.64 0.90 8.89
N LYS A 93 -27.74 1.80 8.51
CA LYS A 93 -26.31 1.52 8.47
C LYS A 93 -25.82 1.47 9.91
N GLU A 94 -25.55 0.27 10.41
CA GLU A 94 -24.88 0.12 11.69
C GLU A 94 -23.45 0.68 11.59
N GLU A 95 -23.06 1.45 12.60
CA GLU A 95 -21.68 1.94 12.68
C GLU A 95 -20.79 0.79 13.18
N LEU A 96 -19.74 0.49 12.41
CA LEU A 96 -18.80 -0.56 12.78
C LEU A 96 -17.73 0.05 13.70
N PRO A 97 -17.58 -0.46 14.94
CA PRO A 97 -16.52 0.01 15.82
C PRO A 97 -15.14 -0.34 15.25
N THR A 98 -14.17 0.52 15.50
CA THR A 98 -12.76 0.25 15.23
C THR A 98 -12.11 -0.40 16.46
N ASN A 99 -10.96 -1.06 16.26
CA ASN A 99 -10.14 -1.56 17.36
C ASN A 99 -9.80 -0.48 18.40
N GLU A 100 -9.56 0.76 17.96
CA GLU A 100 -9.27 1.89 18.84
C GLU A 100 -10.52 2.41 19.55
N GLY A 101 -11.69 2.31 18.91
CA GLY A 101 -12.97 2.79 19.44
C GLY A 101 -13.66 1.83 20.41
N SER A 102 -13.27 0.55 20.45
CA SER A 102 -13.84 -0.43 21.38
C SER A 102 -12.76 -1.38 21.95
N PRO A 103 -12.38 -1.21 23.24
CA PRO A 103 -11.55 -2.17 23.96
C PRO A 103 -12.19 -3.56 24.07
N GLU A 104 -13.51 -3.64 24.07
CA GLU A 104 -14.24 -4.91 24.14
C GLU A 104 -14.11 -5.70 22.83
N LEU A 105 -14.20 -5.01 21.69
CA LEU A 105 -13.98 -5.61 20.38
C LEU A 105 -12.57 -6.24 20.26
N LEU A 106 -11.55 -5.59 20.84
CA LEU A 106 -10.19 -6.15 20.90
C LEU A 106 -10.15 -7.47 21.66
N LYS A 107 -10.74 -7.53 22.85
CA LYS A 107 -10.86 -8.75 23.66
C LYS A 107 -11.59 -9.85 22.89
N ILE A 108 -12.70 -9.51 22.24
CA ILE A 108 -13.49 -10.44 21.43
C ILE A 108 -12.65 -11.03 20.30
N ARG A 109 -11.95 -10.19 19.53
CA ARG A 109 -11.11 -10.65 18.39
C ARG A 109 -9.96 -11.52 18.86
N HIS A 110 -9.30 -11.13 19.93
CA HIS A 110 -8.16 -11.86 20.45
C HIS A 110 -8.55 -13.20 21.07
N THR A 111 -9.61 -13.23 21.89
CA THR A 111 -10.14 -14.50 22.41
C THR A 111 -10.69 -15.38 21.28
N SER A 112 -11.28 -14.80 20.23
CA SER A 112 -11.69 -15.58 19.05
C SER A 112 -10.51 -16.26 18.35
N ALA A 113 -9.33 -15.62 18.31
CA ALA A 113 -8.10 -16.22 17.80
C ALA A 113 -7.67 -17.42 18.65
N HIS A 114 -7.64 -17.29 19.98
CA HIS A 114 -7.30 -18.40 20.89
C HIS A 114 -8.29 -19.57 20.79
N VAL A 115 -9.59 -19.28 20.74
CA VAL A 115 -10.63 -20.30 20.56
C VAL A 115 -10.47 -21.01 19.21
N MET A 116 -10.08 -20.29 18.15
CA MET A 116 -9.76 -20.89 16.86
C MET A 116 -8.53 -21.80 16.95
N ALA A 117 -7.46 -21.37 17.63
CA ALA A 117 -6.25 -22.15 17.80
C ALA A 117 -6.51 -23.45 18.56
N MET A 118 -7.24 -23.38 19.68
CA MET A 118 -7.67 -24.54 20.45
C MET A 118 -8.55 -25.48 19.61
N ALA A 119 -9.49 -24.94 18.82
CA ALA A 119 -10.34 -25.73 17.93
C ALA A 119 -9.54 -26.48 16.86
N VAL A 120 -8.54 -25.82 16.27
CA VAL A 120 -7.65 -26.43 15.26
C VAL A 120 -6.84 -27.56 15.89
N GLN A 121 -6.19 -27.34 17.04
CA GLN A 121 -5.40 -28.40 17.69
C GLN A 121 -6.25 -29.61 18.13
N ARG A 122 -7.52 -29.41 18.50
CA ARG A 122 -8.46 -30.51 18.78
C ARG A 122 -8.82 -31.33 17.53
N LEU A 123 -9.00 -30.68 16.39
CA LEU A 123 -9.41 -31.33 15.14
C LEU A 123 -8.23 -31.92 14.37
N PHE A 124 -7.05 -31.33 14.52
CA PHE A 124 -5.83 -31.68 13.81
C PHE A 124 -4.69 -31.85 14.84
N PRO A 125 -4.64 -33.00 15.55
CA PRO A 125 -3.58 -33.28 16.52
C PRO A 125 -2.19 -33.14 15.89
N GLY A 126 -1.22 -32.68 16.67
CA GLY A 126 0.15 -32.41 16.19
C GLY A 126 0.34 -31.06 15.52
N THR A 127 -0.74 -30.30 15.28
CA THR A 127 -0.63 -28.92 14.78
C THR A 127 0.01 -28.01 15.82
N GLN A 128 1.07 -27.31 15.45
CA GLN A 128 1.70 -26.28 16.28
C GLN A 128 1.08 -24.93 15.99
N VAL A 129 0.82 -24.16 17.05
CA VAL A 129 0.27 -22.80 16.96
C VAL A 129 1.39 -21.78 17.08
N THR A 130 1.33 -20.72 16.28
CA THR A 130 2.42 -19.73 16.23
C THR A 130 1.92 -18.32 16.59
N ILE A 131 1.59 -17.47 15.61
CA ILE A 131 1.21 -16.07 15.82
C ILE A 131 -0.27 -15.86 15.47
N GLY A 132 -1.04 -15.31 16.41
CA GLY A 132 -2.48 -15.10 16.27
C GLY A 132 -3.01 -13.72 16.69
N PRO A 133 -2.64 -12.62 16.01
CA PRO A 133 -3.02 -11.28 16.41
C PRO A 133 -4.43 -10.92 15.92
N TRP A 134 -5.03 -9.95 16.59
CA TRP A 134 -6.14 -9.20 15.99
C TRP A 134 -5.63 -8.25 14.89
N ILE A 135 -6.50 -7.97 13.93
CA ILE A 135 -6.29 -7.02 12.82
C ILE A 135 -7.49 -6.07 12.73
N ASP A 136 -7.43 -5.06 11.87
CA ASP A 136 -8.41 -3.97 11.81
C ASP A 136 -9.88 -4.41 11.70
N ASN A 137 -10.13 -5.53 11.00
CA ASN A 137 -11.48 -6.06 10.77
C ASN A 137 -11.65 -7.52 11.24
N GLY A 138 -10.78 -8.01 12.12
CA GLY A 138 -10.83 -9.42 12.52
C GLY A 138 -9.59 -9.90 13.26
N PHE A 139 -9.17 -11.12 12.95
CA PHE A 139 -7.99 -11.78 13.49
C PHE A 139 -7.48 -12.82 12.50
N TYR A 140 -6.28 -13.32 12.71
CA TYR A 140 -5.81 -14.54 12.05
C TYR A 140 -5.03 -15.40 13.04
N TYR A 141 -4.71 -16.62 12.63
CA TYR A 141 -3.72 -17.45 13.33
C TYR A 141 -2.94 -18.29 12.32
N ASP A 142 -1.64 -18.40 12.55
CA ASP A 142 -0.71 -19.20 11.77
C ASP A 142 -0.45 -20.57 12.42
N PHE A 143 -0.61 -21.62 11.62
CA PHE A 143 -0.49 -23.01 12.01
C PHE A 143 0.62 -23.72 11.24
N TYR A 144 1.38 -24.55 11.92
CA TYR A 144 2.33 -25.47 11.31
C TYR A 144 1.89 -26.91 11.54
N ASN A 145 1.82 -27.70 10.46
CA ASN A 145 1.58 -29.13 10.53
C ASN A 145 2.26 -29.79 9.32
N GLU A 146 3.18 -30.72 9.57
CA GLU A 146 3.94 -31.40 8.51
C GLU A 146 3.09 -32.44 7.77
N GLU A 147 2.17 -33.08 8.48
CA GLU A 147 1.42 -34.24 7.97
C GLU A 147 0.07 -33.86 7.38
N THR A 148 -0.53 -32.77 7.88
CA THR A 148 -1.89 -32.36 7.52
C THR A 148 -1.93 -30.96 6.94
N THR A 149 -2.40 -30.85 5.71
CA THR A 149 -2.75 -29.57 5.08
C THR A 149 -4.25 -29.33 5.23
N MET A 150 -4.62 -28.28 5.97
CA MET A 150 -6.00 -27.82 6.08
C MET A 150 -6.49 -27.21 4.75
N THR A 151 -7.79 -27.37 4.46
CA THR A 151 -8.44 -26.83 3.25
C THR A 151 -9.58 -25.88 3.60
N ASP A 152 -10.06 -25.09 2.64
CA ASP A 152 -11.24 -24.23 2.85
C ASP A 152 -12.48 -25.01 3.30
N SER A 153 -12.57 -26.30 2.96
CA SER A 153 -13.68 -27.17 3.39
C SER A 153 -13.67 -27.42 4.91
N ASP A 154 -12.51 -27.32 5.55
CA ASP A 154 -12.32 -27.55 6.98
C ASP A 154 -12.74 -26.35 7.83
N LEU A 155 -12.81 -25.14 7.26
CA LEU A 155 -13.25 -23.93 7.98
C LEU A 155 -14.62 -24.11 8.62
N LYS A 156 -15.54 -24.86 7.97
CA LYS A 156 -16.85 -25.19 8.55
C LYS A 156 -16.74 -26.12 9.77
N LYS A 157 -15.81 -27.08 9.75
CA LYS A 157 -15.57 -28.00 10.87
C LYS A 157 -14.94 -27.25 12.03
N ILE A 158 -13.93 -26.41 11.76
CA ILE A 158 -13.24 -25.57 12.74
C ILE A 158 -14.24 -24.62 13.40
N LYS A 159 -15.07 -23.90 12.62
CA LYS A 159 -16.10 -23.01 13.19
C LYS A 159 -17.10 -23.77 14.07
N LYS A 160 -17.50 -24.98 13.68
CA LYS A 160 -18.39 -25.81 14.51
C LYS A 160 -17.73 -26.20 15.84
N GLU A 161 -16.43 -26.47 15.84
CA GLU A 161 -15.68 -26.78 17.06
C GLU A 161 -15.46 -25.54 17.94
N MET A 162 -15.15 -24.38 17.34
CA MET A 162 -15.14 -23.08 18.05
C MET A 162 -16.48 -22.84 18.76
N ASP A 163 -17.60 -23.11 18.08
CA ASP A 163 -18.95 -22.96 18.66
C ASP A 163 -19.24 -23.95 19.80
N LYS A 164 -18.59 -25.11 19.83
CA LYS A 164 -18.65 -26.01 21.00
C LYS A 164 -17.85 -25.44 22.15
N ILE A 165 -16.64 -24.94 21.92
CA ILE A 165 -15.78 -24.33 22.95
C ILE A 165 -16.47 -23.12 23.58
N ILE A 166 -17.04 -22.23 22.77
CA ILE A 166 -17.80 -21.06 23.25
C ILE A 166 -18.95 -21.47 24.19
N ARG A 167 -19.68 -22.54 23.83
CA ARG A 167 -20.78 -23.06 24.66
C ARG A 167 -20.33 -23.70 25.98
N GLN A 168 -19.07 -24.11 26.08
CA GLN A 168 -18.50 -24.64 27.34
C GLN A 168 -18.25 -23.53 28.37
N LYS A 169 -18.22 -22.25 27.97
CA LYS A 169 -17.99 -21.11 28.85
C LYS A 169 -16.72 -21.25 29.70
N LEU A 170 -15.67 -21.80 29.09
CA LEU A 170 -14.36 -21.98 29.72
C LEU A 170 -13.81 -20.62 30.20
N PRO A 171 -13.25 -20.53 31.41
CA PRO A 171 -12.64 -19.31 31.93
C PRO A 171 -11.33 -19.00 31.19
N LEU A 172 -11.03 -17.72 31.00
CA LEU A 172 -9.73 -17.26 30.53
C LEU A 172 -8.93 -16.70 31.70
N VAL A 173 -7.84 -17.39 32.05
CA VAL A 173 -7.04 -17.05 33.23
C VAL A 173 -5.65 -16.61 32.79
N ARG A 174 -5.25 -15.41 33.22
CA ARG A 174 -3.90 -14.89 33.03
C ARG A 174 -2.99 -15.43 34.14
N GLU A 175 -1.90 -16.06 33.74
CA GLU A 175 -0.82 -16.52 34.62
C GLU A 175 0.44 -15.73 34.31
N GLU A 176 1.15 -15.27 35.34
CA GLU A 176 2.48 -14.68 35.21
C GLU A 176 3.51 -15.72 35.65
N VAL A 177 4.48 -16.01 34.78
CA VAL A 177 5.53 -17.01 35.01
C VAL A 177 6.90 -16.40 34.72
N THR A 178 7.95 -17.04 35.22
CA THR A 178 9.32 -16.69 34.82
C THR A 178 9.60 -17.18 33.39
N ARG A 179 10.60 -16.57 32.74
CA ARG A 179 11.05 -17.00 31.42
C ARG A 179 11.53 -18.44 31.40
N GLU A 180 12.23 -18.87 32.44
CA GLU A 180 12.75 -20.23 32.60
C GLU A 180 11.62 -21.25 32.71
N GLU A 181 10.57 -20.89 33.46
CA GLU A 181 9.38 -21.73 33.60
C GLU A 181 8.60 -21.81 32.28
N ALA A 182 8.38 -20.67 31.60
CA ALA A 182 7.76 -20.64 30.28
C ALA A 182 8.54 -21.50 29.28
N ARG A 183 9.87 -21.35 29.22
CA ARG A 183 10.74 -22.16 28.36
C ARG A 183 10.58 -23.65 28.63
N SER A 184 10.65 -24.06 29.90
CA SER A 184 10.52 -25.48 30.30
C SER A 184 9.17 -26.07 29.87
N ARG A 185 8.08 -25.32 30.03
CA ARG A 185 6.74 -25.74 29.59
C ARG A 185 6.64 -25.88 28.07
N ILE A 186 7.22 -24.94 27.32
CA ILE A 186 7.21 -24.98 25.84
C ILE A 186 8.06 -26.14 25.32
N GLU A 187 9.24 -26.39 25.91
CA GLU A 187 10.10 -27.52 25.54
C GLU A 187 9.39 -28.86 25.78
N ALA A 188 8.65 -28.98 26.88
CA ALA A 188 7.84 -30.17 27.16
C ALA A 188 6.70 -30.39 26.15
N LEU A 189 6.17 -29.32 25.55
CA LEU A 189 5.16 -29.39 24.47
C LEU A 189 5.77 -29.67 23.09
N GLY A 190 7.08 -29.47 22.92
CA GLY A 190 7.76 -29.60 21.63
C GLY A 190 7.33 -28.55 20.60
N GLU A 191 7.03 -27.31 21.03
CA GLU A 191 6.61 -26.21 20.15
C GLU A 191 7.76 -25.20 19.89
N PRO A 192 8.69 -25.47 18.94
CA PRO A 192 9.87 -24.63 18.68
C PRO A 192 9.53 -23.19 18.28
N PHE A 193 8.41 -22.96 17.58
CA PHE A 193 7.99 -21.60 17.22
C PHE A 193 7.70 -20.74 18.45
N LYS A 194 7.12 -21.33 19.51
CA LYS A 194 6.86 -20.61 20.77
C LYS A 194 8.16 -20.27 21.51
N LEU A 195 9.21 -21.09 21.39
CA LEU A 195 10.54 -20.75 21.93
C LEU A 195 11.12 -19.52 21.25
N GLU A 196 11.04 -19.45 19.92
CA GLU A 196 11.49 -18.26 19.18
C GLU A 196 10.65 -17.01 19.51
N ILE A 197 9.35 -17.18 19.78
CA ILE A 197 8.49 -16.08 20.24
C ILE A 197 8.96 -15.62 21.62
N LEU A 198 9.14 -16.55 22.56
CA LEU A 198 9.64 -16.26 23.91
C LEU A 198 10.96 -15.49 23.88
N ASP A 199 11.91 -15.92 23.07
CA ASP A 199 13.22 -15.26 22.89
C ASP A 199 13.10 -13.82 22.37
N SER A 200 12.03 -13.51 21.63
CA SER A 200 11.78 -12.17 21.11
C SER A 200 11.08 -11.23 22.11
N ILE A 201 10.48 -11.78 23.18
CA ILE A 201 9.87 -10.99 24.25
C ILE A 201 11.00 -10.39 25.09
N LYS A 202 11.04 -9.06 25.22
CA LYS A 202 12.08 -8.34 26.01
C LYS A 202 11.61 -7.88 27.38
N THR A 203 10.35 -8.13 27.72
CA THR A 203 9.69 -7.66 28.94
C THR A 203 9.40 -8.82 29.87
N GLU A 204 9.51 -8.58 31.17
CA GLU A 204 9.11 -9.51 32.24
C GLU A 204 7.97 -8.87 33.07
N PRO A 205 7.10 -9.67 33.72
CA PRO A 205 7.04 -11.14 33.66
C PRO A 205 6.46 -11.66 32.33
N ILE A 206 6.73 -12.92 32.00
CA ILE A 206 6.09 -13.61 30.88
C ILE A 206 4.65 -13.96 31.26
N THR A 207 3.72 -13.69 30.36
CA THR A 207 2.30 -13.95 30.58
C THR A 207 1.82 -15.11 29.72
N LEU A 208 1.11 -16.04 30.36
CA LEU A 208 0.37 -17.11 29.71
C LEU A 208 -1.13 -16.86 29.88
N TYR A 209 -1.91 -17.13 28.85
CA TYR A 209 -3.37 -17.13 28.94
C TYR A 209 -3.91 -18.54 28.76
N HIS A 210 -4.57 -19.04 29.79
CA HIS A 210 -5.27 -20.32 29.79
C HIS A 210 -6.69 -20.15 29.24
N VAL A 211 -7.16 -21.16 28.51
CA VAL A 211 -8.55 -21.29 28.06
C VAL A 211 -9.10 -22.58 28.66
N GLY A 212 -9.72 -22.44 29.84
CA GLY A 212 -9.97 -23.57 30.74
C GLY A 212 -8.67 -24.29 31.14
N ASP A 213 -8.79 -25.54 31.59
CA ASP A 213 -7.63 -26.30 32.09
C ASP A 213 -6.87 -27.04 30.98
N GLN A 214 -7.31 -26.93 29.73
CA GLN A 214 -6.88 -27.80 28.64
C GLN A 214 -5.92 -27.16 27.65
N TRP A 215 -5.81 -25.82 27.65
CA TRP A 215 -5.08 -25.11 26.61
C TRP A 215 -4.55 -23.79 27.13
N TRP A 216 -3.35 -23.40 26.70
CA TRP A 216 -2.77 -22.10 27.02
C TRP A 216 -1.89 -21.59 25.87
N ASP A 217 -1.67 -20.27 25.85
CA ASP A 217 -0.75 -19.63 24.90
C ASP A 217 0.07 -18.48 25.49
N LEU A 218 1.23 -18.22 24.87
CA LEU A 218 2.11 -17.09 25.15
C LEU A 218 1.46 -15.81 24.64
N CYS A 219 0.79 -15.10 25.54
CA CYS A 219 -0.05 -14.00 25.15
C CYS A 219 -0.08 -12.92 26.24
N ALA A 220 -0.08 -11.66 25.82
CA ALA A 220 -0.17 -10.50 26.72
C ALA A 220 -1.62 -10.01 26.97
N GLY A 221 -2.60 -10.59 26.27
CA GLY A 221 -3.98 -10.12 26.26
C GLY A 221 -4.16 -8.80 25.48
N PRO A 222 -5.31 -8.13 25.63
CA PRO A 222 -6.40 -8.46 26.55
C PRO A 222 -7.32 -9.57 26.02
N HIS A 223 -8.12 -10.16 26.90
CA HIS A 223 -9.10 -11.21 26.61
C HIS A 223 -10.43 -10.94 27.32
N VAL A 224 -11.51 -11.58 26.86
CA VAL A 224 -12.77 -11.67 27.63
C VAL A 224 -12.59 -12.64 28.81
N GLU A 225 -13.46 -12.56 29.81
CA GLU A 225 -13.36 -13.37 31.04
C GLU A 225 -13.68 -14.85 30.79
N THR A 226 -14.66 -15.15 29.93
CA THR A 226 -15.01 -16.51 29.56
C THR A 226 -15.19 -16.64 28.06
N THR A 227 -14.95 -17.84 27.51
CA THR A 227 -15.26 -18.14 26.11
C THR A 227 -16.75 -17.98 25.78
N GLY A 228 -17.63 -17.98 26.79
CA GLY A 228 -19.06 -17.76 26.66
C GLY A 228 -19.45 -16.30 26.38
N ASP A 229 -18.56 -15.36 26.69
CA ASP A 229 -18.77 -13.93 26.42
C ASP A 229 -18.54 -13.59 24.94
N LEU A 230 -17.99 -14.53 24.17
CA LEU A 230 -17.85 -14.37 22.73
C LEU A 230 -19.23 -14.39 22.03
N PRO A 231 -19.54 -13.40 21.19
CA PRO A 231 -20.76 -13.38 20.40
C PRO A 231 -20.67 -14.41 19.27
N GLN A 232 -21.10 -15.65 19.53
CA GLN A 232 -21.00 -16.79 18.60
C GLN A 232 -21.50 -16.49 17.17
N LYS A 233 -22.58 -15.70 17.07
CA LYS A 233 -23.21 -15.27 15.80
C LYS A 233 -22.56 -14.03 15.17
N GLY A 234 -21.65 -13.35 15.89
CA GLY A 234 -20.82 -12.25 15.41
C GLY A 234 -19.43 -12.69 14.92
N ILE A 235 -19.12 -13.99 14.98
CA ILE A 235 -17.83 -14.56 14.57
C ILE A 235 -17.98 -15.38 13.29
N GLU A 236 -17.06 -15.21 12.34
CA GLU A 236 -17.00 -15.98 11.10
C GLU A 236 -15.55 -16.22 10.64
N LEU A 237 -15.25 -17.43 10.17
CA LEU A 237 -13.98 -17.72 9.48
C LEU A 237 -14.11 -17.38 7.99
N GLN A 238 -13.10 -16.72 7.44
CA GLN A 238 -13.16 -16.11 6.11
C GLN A 238 -12.40 -16.94 5.07
N THR A 239 -11.08 -17.03 5.20
CA THR A 239 -10.20 -17.59 4.17
C THR A 239 -9.02 -18.31 4.79
N LEU A 240 -8.55 -19.35 4.12
CA LEU A 240 -7.26 -19.98 4.38
C LEU A 240 -6.21 -19.47 3.39
N ALA A 241 -5.03 -19.12 3.87
CA ALA A 241 -3.92 -18.62 3.06
C ALA A 241 -2.59 -19.26 3.48
N GLY A 242 -1.59 -19.25 2.60
CA GLY A 242 -0.22 -19.59 2.95
C GLY A 242 0.50 -18.39 3.58
N ALA A 243 1.36 -18.66 4.55
CA ALA A 243 2.30 -17.70 5.13
C ALA A 243 3.66 -18.37 5.30
N TYR A 244 4.69 -17.58 5.58
CA TYR A 244 6.02 -18.07 5.93
C TYR A 244 6.39 -17.58 7.31
N TRP A 245 7.09 -18.41 8.08
CA TRP A 245 7.52 -18.02 9.41
C TRP A 245 8.42 -16.77 9.35
N ARG A 246 8.05 -15.74 10.12
CA ARG A 246 8.65 -14.38 10.09
C ARG A 246 8.69 -13.70 8.70
N GLY A 247 7.91 -14.18 7.73
CA GLY A 247 7.89 -13.65 6.36
C GLY A 247 9.12 -14.02 5.52
N ASP A 248 9.89 -15.00 5.96
CA ASP A 248 11.08 -15.51 5.26
C ASP A 248 10.74 -16.80 4.53
N GLU A 249 10.82 -16.75 3.19
CA GLU A 249 10.47 -17.83 2.27
C GLU A 249 11.38 -19.06 2.40
N ASN A 250 12.54 -18.92 3.04
CA ASN A 250 13.46 -20.02 3.34
C ASN A 250 13.10 -20.75 4.64
N ARG A 251 12.10 -20.26 5.38
CA ARG A 251 11.63 -20.85 6.64
C ARG A 251 10.35 -21.66 6.43
N PRO A 252 9.94 -22.49 7.41
CA PRO A 252 8.77 -23.35 7.25
C PRO A 252 7.53 -22.58 6.78
N ALA A 253 6.82 -23.16 5.81
CA ALA A 253 5.53 -22.68 5.34
C ALA A 253 4.46 -22.95 6.40
N LEU A 254 3.60 -21.97 6.61
CA LEU A 254 2.52 -21.97 7.60
C LEU A 254 1.17 -21.84 6.89
N GLN A 255 0.14 -22.37 7.52
CA GLN A 255 -1.24 -22.17 7.09
C GLN A 255 -1.89 -21.10 7.97
N ARG A 256 -2.28 -19.98 7.35
CA ARG A 256 -2.97 -18.87 8.00
C ARG A 256 -4.47 -19.00 7.83
N ILE A 257 -5.20 -19.01 8.94
CA ILE A 257 -6.67 -18.90 8.91
C ILE A 257 -7.08 -17.49 9.31
N TYR A 258 -7.82 -16.82 8.45
CA TYR A 258 -8.42 -15.52 8.74
C TYR A 258 -9.84 -15.67 9.30
N GLY A 259 -10.15 -14.87 10.31
CA GLY A 259 -11.50 -14.75 10.88
C GLY A 259 -11.86 -13.30 11.13
N THR A 260 -13.17 -13.04 11.27
CA THR A 260 -13.71 -11.76 11.71
C THR A 260 -14.58 -11.97 12.93
N ALA A 261 -14.56 -11.02 13.86
CA ALA A 261 -15.36 -11.03 15.07
C ALA A 261 -15.85 -9.62 15.38
N TRP A 262 -17.11 -9.55 15.79
CA TRP A 262 -17.88 -8.33 16.07
C TRP A 262 -18.68 -8.50 17.35
N GLU A 263 -18.98 -7.42 18.05
CA GLU A 263 -19.70 -7.44 19.34
C GLU A 263 -21.11 -8.02 19.21
N ASN A 264 -21.71 -7.90 18.03
CA ASN A 264 -23.05 -8.40 17.76
C ASN A 264 -23.21 -8.92 16.31
N PRO A 265 -24.28 -9.68 16.01
CA PRO A 265 -24.51 -10.25 14.67
C PRO A 265 -24.86 -9.22 13.60
N ALA A 266 -25.42 -8.07 14.00
CA ALA A 266 -25.83 -7.01 13.09
C ALA A 266 -24.59 -6.27 12.54
N GLN A 267 -23.59 -6.02 13.38
CA GLN A 267 -22.26 -5.55 12.97
C GLN A 267 -21.59 -6.52 11.97
N LEU A 268 -21.64 -7.83 12.21
CA LEU A 268 -21.12 -8.82 11.25
C LEU A 268 -21.86 -8.73 9.90
N LYS A 269 -23.19 -8.58 9.91
CA LYS A 269 -24.00 -8.42 8.70
C LYS A 269 -23.60 -7.15 7.93
N GLU A 270 -23.41 -6.04 8.62
CA GLU A 270 -22.96 -4.79 8.02
C GLU A 270 -21.53 -4.91 7.46
N HIS A 271 -20.61 -5.56 8.18
CA HIS A 271 -19.27 -5.85 7.68
C HIS A 271 -19.31 -6.64 6.36
N LYS A 272 -20.12 -7.70 6.31
CA LYS A 272 -20.34 -8.47 5.08
C LYS A 272 -20.86 -7.60 3.95
N ARG A 273 -21.84 -6.74 4.22
CA ARG A 273 -22.39 -5.79 3.23
C ARG A 273 -21.30 -4.86 2.70
N ARG A 274 -20.46 -4.29 3.58
CA ARG A 274 -19.31 -3.44 3.20
C ARG A 274 -18.29 -4.21 2.36
N MET A 275 -18.00 -5.47 2.70
CA MET A 275 -17.09 -6.32 1.92
C MET A 275 -17.60 -6.60 0.51
N VAL A 276 -18.91 -6.87 0.36
CA VAL A 276 -19.52 -7.04 -0.97
C VAL A 276 -19.44 -5.75 -1.78
N GLU A 277 -19.76 -4.62 -1.17
CA GLU A 277 -19.69 -3.32 -1.83
C GLU A 277 -18.24 -2.92 -2.19
N ALA A 278 -17.27 -3.24 -1.33
CA ALA A 278 -15.85 -3.04 -1.61
C ALA A 278 -15.38 -3.88 -2.81
N LYS A 279 -15.76 -5.17 -2.87
CA LYS A 279 -15.47 -6.04 -4.03
C LYS A 279 -16.09 -5.50 -5.33
N ARG A 280 -17.30 -4.94 -5.26
CA ARG A 280 -17.96 -4.32 -6.42
C ARG A 280 -17.20 -3.07 -6.93
N ARG A 281 -16.52 -2.37 -6.03
CA ARG A 281 -15.76 -1.13 -6.31
C ARG A 281 -14.27 -1.36 -6.50
N ASP A 282 -13.83 -2.61 -6.54
CA ASP A 282 -12.44 -2.97 -6.77
C ASP A 282 -11.98 -2.47 -8.15
N HIS A 283 -10.89 -1.69 -8.17
CA HIS A 283 -10.36 -1.09 -9.39
C HIS A 283 -9.91 -2.12 -10.42
N ARG A 284 -9.61 -3.37 -10.02
CA ARG A 284 -9.27 -4.47 -10.94
C ARG A 284 -10.50 -4.98 -11.67
N VAL A 285 -11.62 -5.08 -10.96
CA VAL A 285 -12.91 -5.47 -11.55
C VAL A 285 -13.40 -4.37 -12.48
N LEU A 286 -13.40 -3.12 -12.01
CA LEU A 286 -13.82 -1.98 -12.80
C LEU A 286 -12.88 -1.70 -13.98
N GLY A 287 -11.57 -1.80 -13.76
CA GLY A 287 -10.54 -1.59 -14.79
C GLY A 287 -10.71 -2.54 -15.96
N LYS A 288 -10.97 -3.82 -15.69
CA LYS A 288 -11.29 -4.81 -16.72
C LYS A 288 -12.64 -4.53 -17.39
N LYS A 289 -13.69 -4.27 -16.61
CA LYS A 289 -15.06 -4.04 -17.12
C LYS A 289 -15.15 -2.80 -18.02
N LEU A 290 -14.39 -1.76 -17.70
CA LEU A 290 -14.41 -0.47 -18.39
C LEU A 290 -13.29 -0.34 -19.43
N ASP A 291 -12.45 -1.36 -19.60
CA ASP A 291 -11.34 -1.37 -20.55
C ASP A 291 -10.34 -0.22 -20.29
N LEU A 292 -9.89 -0.10 -19.03
CA LEU A 292 -9.00 0.99 -18.59
C LEU A 292 -7.52 0.59 -18.60
N PHE A 293 -7.22 -0.64 -18.16
CA PHE A 293 -5.86 -1.16 -18.10
C PHE A 293 -5.85 -2.68 -18.06
N SER A 294 -4.70 -3.27 -18.35
CA SER A 294 -4.42 -4.68 -18.13
C SER A 294 -3.06 -4.90 -17.45
N LEU A 295 -2.91 -6.09 -16.86
CA LEU A 295 -1.63 -6.65 -16.44
C LEU A 295 -1.40 -7.87 -17.33
N GLN A 296 -0.30 -7.89 -18.06
CA GLN A 296 0.02 -8.94 -19.03
C GLN A 296 1.05 -9.88 -18.40
N GLU A 297 0.73 -11.16 -18.28
CA GLU A 297 1.64 -12.15 -17.68
C GLU A 297 2.95 -12.26 -18.46
N ASP A 298 2.87 -12.22 -19.80
CA ASP A 298 4.02 -12.25 -20.70
C ASP A 298 5.00 -11.08 -20.50
N ALA A 299 4.51 -9.95 -20.00
CA ALA A 299 5.34 -8.77 -19.73
C ALA A 299 5.95 -8.79 -18.32
N GLY A 300 5.47 -9.67 -17.44
CA GLY A 300 5.85 -9.73 -16.03
C GLY A 300 4.89 -9.00 -15.09
N GLY A 301 4.82 -9.52 -13.85
CA GLY A 301 3.90 -9.01 -12.84
C GLY A 301 4.19 -7.57 -12.42
N GLY A 302 3.12 -6.79 -12.21
CA GLY A 302 3.21 -5.44 -11.65
C GLY A 302 3.61 -4.37 -12.66
N LEU A 303 3.55 -4.67 -13.97
CA LEU A 303 3.76 -3.71 -15.05
C LEU A 303 2.42 -3.43 -15.74
N VAL A 304 1.95 -2.19 -15.65
CA VAL A 304 0.60 -1.79 -16.05
C VAL A 304 0.56 -1.37 -17.51
N PHE A 305 -0.33 -1.99 -18.28
CA PHE A 305 -0.65 -1.60 -19.65
C PHE A 305 -1.88 -0.70 -19.63
N TRP A 306 -1.67 0.60 -19.84
CA TRP A 306 -2.77 1.57 -19.89
C TRP A 306 -3.46 1.52 -21.26
N HIS A 307 -4.77 1.24 -21.25
CA HIS A 307 -5.59 1.21 -22.47
C HIS A 307 -6.05 2.63 -22.83
N PRO A 308 -6.52 2.91 -24.07
CA PRO A 308 -6.84 4.27 -24.49
C PRO A 308 -7.75 5.06 -23.53
N LYS A 309 -8.77 4.42 -22.95
CA LYS A 309 -9.66 5.06 -21.97
C LYS A 309 -8.94 5.37 -20.65
N GLY A 310 -8.16 4.43 -20.11
CA GLY A 310 -7.36 4.65 -18.91
C GLY A 310 -6.28 5.70 -19.13
N SER A 311 -5.60 5.67 -20.29
CA SER A 311 -4.63 6.67 -20.70
C SER A 311 -5.24 8.07 -20.79
N THR A 312 -6.50 8.19 -21.23
CA THR A 312 -7.22 9.47 -21.24
C THR A 312 -7.43 10.00 -19.82
N ILE A 313 -7.87 9.14 -18.89
CA ILE A 313 -8.04 9.53 -17.47
C ILE A 313 -6.69 9.97 -16.89
N ARG A 314 -5.64 9.18 -17.11
CA ARG A 314 -4.29 9.49 -16.67
C ARG A 314 -3.81 10.82 -17.23
N MET A 315 -3.94 11.06 -18.53
CA MET A 315 -3.56 12.31 -19.19
C MET A 315 -4.29 13.52 -18.59
N LEU A 316 -5.59 13.40 -18.31
CA LEU A 316 -6.35 14.49 -17.68
C LEU A 316 -5.83 14.84 -16.29
N ILE A 317 -5.48 13.83 -15.49
CA ILE A 317 -4.89 14.00 -14.16
C ILE A 317 -3.49 14.62 -14.27
N GLU A 318 -2.64 14.11 -15.15
CA GLU A 318 -1.29 14.63 -15.37
C GLU A 318 -1.30 16.09 -15.84
N ASN A 319 -2.22 16.45 -16.76
CA ASN A 319 -2.36 17.82 -17.24
C ASN A 319 -2.85 18.77 -16.15
N PHE A 320 -3.80 18.33 -15.32
CA PHE A 320 -4.23 19.09 -14.16
C PHE A 320 -3.06 19.31 -13.19
N TRP A 321 -2.32 18.26 -12.85
CA TRP A 321 -1.17 18.35 -11.97
C TRP A 321 -0.11 19.34 -12.51
N LYS A 322 0.24 19.23 -13.81
CA LYS A 322 1.19 20.15 -14.45
C LYS A 322 0.72 21.60 -14.34
N ALA A 323 -0.55 21.85 -14.63
CA ALA A 323 -1.12 23.19 -14.54
C ALA A 323 -1.05 23.76 -13.11
N GLN A 324 -1.37 22.96 -12.09
CA GLN A 324 -1.27 23.40 -10.69
C GLN A 324 0.18 23.67 -10.26
N HIS A 325 1.14 22.86 -10.70
CA HIS A 325 2.55 23.04 -10.37
C HIS A 325 3.14 24.27 -11.05
N LEU A 326 2.85 24.48 -12.34
CA LEU A 326 3.28 25.67 -13.08
C LEU A 326 2.70 26.95 -12.47
N ASP A 327 1.44 26.94 -12.05
CA ASP A 327 0.80 28.09 -11.36
C ASP A 327 1.48 28.42 -10.02
N LYS A 328 2.02 27.40 -9.33
CA LYS A 328 2.80 27.56 -8.09
C LYS A 328 4.30 27.80 -8.31
N GLY A 329 4.72 28.07 -9.54
CA GLY A 329 6.10 28.43 -9.85
C GLY A 329 7.07 27.24 -9.80
N TYR A 330 6.59 26.02 -10.01
CA TYR A 330 7.44 24.87 -10.29
C TYR A 330 7.84 24.85 -11.76
N GLU A 331 9.07 24.43 -12.03
CA GLU A 331 9.56 24.17 -13.38
C GLU A 331 9.62 22.66 -13.62
N LEU A 332 9.30 22.24 -14.85
CA LEU A 332 9.25 20.81 -15.19
C LEU A 332 10.61 20.32 -15.68
N LEU A 333 11.03 19.16 -15.17
CA LEU A 333 12.21 18.43 -15.63
C LEU A 333 11.82 17.07 -16.23
N TYR A 334 12.75 16.50 -16.98
CA TYR A 334 12.69 15.13 -17.50
C TYR A 334 14.06 14.48 -17.32
N THR A 335 14.12 13.39 -16.56
CA THR A 335 15.37 12.71 -16.23
C THR A 335 15.40 11.26 -16.72
N PRO A 336 16.58 10.70 -17.04
CA PRO A 336 16.70 9.31 -17.50
C PRO A 336 16.11 8.28 -16.53
N HIS A 337 15.88 7.06 -17.01
CA HIS A 337 15.38 5.93 -16.18
C HIS A 337 16.49 5.06 -15.60
N VAL A 338 17.73 5.21 -16.07
CA VAL A 338 18.88 4.42 -15.65
C VAL A 338 20.04 5.34 -15.30
N ALA A 339 20.85 4.93 -14.33
CA ALA A 339 22.08 5.62 -13.96
C ALA A 339 23.16 4.62 -13.54
N ASN A 340 24.42 5.05 -13.64
CA ASN A 340 25.56 4.30 -13.10
C ASN A 340 25.35 4.06 -11.59
N LEU A 341 25.75 2.88 -11.12
CA LEU A 341 25.61 2.44 -9.74
C LEU A 341 26.20 3.44 -8.73
N ASP A 342 27.28 4.11 -9.08
CA ASP A 342 27.98 5.04 -8.21
C ASP A 342 27.13 6.27 -7.85
N LEU A 343 26.17 6.67 -8.69
CA LEU A 343 25.20 7.71 -8.33
C LEU A 343 24.36 7.26 -7.13
N TRP A 344 23.91 6.02 -7.13
CA TRP A 344 23.09 5.44 -6.07
C TRP A 344 23.88 5.25 -4.78
N LYS A 345 25.15 4.86 -4.87
CA LYS A 345 26.08 4.85 -3.71
C LYS A 345 26.28 6.24 -3.15
N THR A 346 26.56 7.23 -4.00
CA THR A 346 26.76 8.63 -3.60
C THR A 346 25.54 9.19 -2.87
N SER A 347 24.33 8.84 -3.35
CA SER A 347 23.08 9.26 -2.72
C SER A 347 22.71 8.47 -1.45
N GLY A 348 23.43 7.39 -1.11
CA GLY A 348 23.13 6.48 0.01
C GLY A 348 22.01 5.47 -0.26
N HIS A 349 21.25 5.60 -1.34
CA HIS A 349 20.14 4.68 -1.65
C HIS A 349 20.60 3.25 -1.90
N PHE A 350 21.81 3.05 -2.44
CA PHE A 350 22.31 1.69 -2.62
C PHE A 350 22.49 0.94 -1.30
N ASP A 351 22.86 1.63 -0.22
CA ASP A 351 23.09 0.96 1.07
C ASP A 351 21.79 0.63 1.80
N PHE A 352 20.79 1.53 1.71
CA PHE A 352 19.53 1.38 2.44
C PHE A 352 18.38 0.76 1.64
N TYR A 353 18.45 0.78 0.32
CA TYR A 353 17.34 0.44 -0.57
C TYR A 353 17.65 -0.68 -1.56
N LYS A 354 18.83 -1.32 -1.46
CA LYS A 354 19.29 -2.38 -2.38
C LYS A 354 18.23 -3.46 -2.64
N ASP A 355 17.64 -3.99 -1.58
CA ASP A 355 16.68 -5.10 -1.66
C ASP A 355 15.36 -4.73 -2.36
N GLY A 356 15.06 -3.43 -2.47
CA GLY A 356 13.91 -2.88 -3.18
C GLY A 356 14.24 -2.40 -4.60
N MET A 357 15.47 -2.57 -5.06
CA MET A 357 15.92 -2.20 -6.41
C MET A 357 15.95 -3.45 -7.29
N PHE A 358 15.71 -3.27 -8.59
CA PHE A 358 15.95 -4.34 -9.56
C PHE A 358 17.45 -4.66 -9.64
N ASP A 359 17.78 -5.83 -10.17
CA ASP A 359 19.18 -6.20 -10.39
C ASP A 359 19.89 -5.24 -11.34
N GLN A 360 21.21 -5.18 -11.17
CA GLN A 360 22.11 -4.33 -11.94
C GLN A 360 22.29 -4.90 -13.35
N MET A 361 22.43 -3.99 -14.32
CA MET A 361 22.77 -4.29 -15.69
C MET A 361 24.26 -4.01 -15.91
N ASP A 362 25.01 -5.02 -16.34
CA ASP A 362 26.38 -4.82 -16.82
C ASP A 362 26.35 -4.21 -18.22
N VAL A 363 26.95 -3.03 -18.36
CA VAL A 363 27.14 -2.34 -19.62
C VAL A 363 28.62 -2.01 -19.74
N GLU A 364 29.34 -2.79 -20.55
CA GLU A 364 30.76 -2.60 -20.84
C GLU A 364 31.67 -2.61 -19.59
N GLY A 365 31.32 -3.42 -18.58
CA GLY A 365 32.05 -3.53 -17.31
C GLY A 365 31.59 -2.53 -16.25
N ASP A 366 30.74 -1.58 -16.60
CA ASP A 366 30.09 -0.68 -15.67
C ASP A 366 28.73 -1.23 -15.22
N GLN A 367 28.42 -1.07 -13.94
CA GLN A 367 27.12 -1.46 -13.39
C GLN A 367 26.14 -0.30 -13.50
N TYR A 368 25.05 -0.53 -14.22
CA TYR A 368 23.92 0.39 -14.35
C TYR A 368 22.70 -0.12 -13.61
N GLN A 369 21.88 0.81 -13.18
CA GLN A 369 20.75 0.52 -12.32
C GLN A 369 19.54 1.35 -12.75
N ILE A 370 18.40 0.68 -12.89
CA ILE A 370 17.12 1.35 -13.14
C ILE A 370 16.66 2.09 -11.89
N LYS A 371 16.11 3.30 -12.07
CA LYS A 371 15.85 4.23 -10.96
C LYS A 371 14.69 3.78 -10.06
N PRO A 372 14.88 3.65 -8.73
CA PRO A 372 13.78 3.47 -7.78
C PRO A 372 13.13 4.79 -7.32
N MET A 373 13.75 5.93 -7.67
CA MET A 373 13.35 7.29 -7.32
C MET A 373 14.06 8.33 -8.20
N ASN A 374 13.55 9.57 -8.24
CA ASN A 374 14.09 10.62 -9.12
C ASN A 374 15.11 11.54 -8.43
N CYS A 375 15.15 11.58 -7.10
CA CYS A 375 15.91 12.56 -6.30
C CYS A 375 17.38 12.73 -6.76
N PRO A 376 18.17 11.65 -6.96
CA PRO A 376 19.57 11.80 -7.35
C PRO A 376 19.75 12.50 -8.71
N PHE A 377 18.82 12.32 -9.64
CA PHE A 377 18.86 12.98 -10.94
C PHE A 377 18.57 14.48 -10.82
N HIS A 378 17.60 14.87 -9.98
CA HIS A 378 17.30 16.28 -9.75
C HIS A 378 18.50 16.99 -9.09
N CYS A 379 19.20 16.30 -8.18
CA CYS A 379 20.44 16.79 -7.60
C CYS A 379 21.57 16.97 -8.64
N LEU A 380 21.67 16.08 -9.65
CA LEU A 380 22.63 16.25 -10.74
C LEU A 380 22.32 17.48 -11.60
N VAL A 381 21.04 17.72 -11.92
CA VAL A 381 20.63 18.95 -12.63
C VAL A 381 20.93 20.20 -11.80
N TYR A 382 20.74 20.13 -10.47
CA TYR A 382 21.08 21.24 -9.57
C TYR A 382 22.59 21.54 -9.58
N LYS A 383 23.41 20.47 -9.57
CA LYS A 383 24.87 20.54 -9.54
C LYS A 383 25.51 21.03 -10.85
N ASP A 384 24.79 20.97 -11.98
CA ASP A 384 25.35 21.28 -13.31
C ASP A 384 25.81 22.75 -13.43
N ASP A 385 25.15 23.67 -12.73
CA ASP A 385 25.50 25.08 -12.71
C ASP A 385 25.80 25.62 -11.30
N LEU A 386 26.55 26.72 -11.26
CA LEU A 386 26.70 27.52 -10.05
C LEU A 386 25.40 28.30 -9.77
N ARG A 387 24.90 28.20 -8.54
CA ARG A 387 23.65 28.86 -8.10
C ARG A 387 23.91 29.97 -7.10
N SER A 388 23.19 31.08 -7.24
CA SER A 388 23.15 32.16 -6.25
C SER A 388 22.05 31.92 -5.23
N TYR A 389 22.26 32.33 -3.98
CA TYR A 389 21.21 32.31 -2.96
C TYR A 389 19.96 33.11 -3.38
N ARG A 390 20.10 34.06 -4.31
CA ARG A 390 18.99 34.88 -4.85
C ARG A 390 18.06 34.12 -5.79
N GLU A 391 18.53 33.01 -6.35
CA GLU A 391 17.74 32.13 -7.22
C GLU A 391 16.88 31.15 -6.40
N LEU A 392 17.18 30.99 -5.10
CA LEU A 392 16.42 30.12 -4.21
C LEU A 392 15.15 30.84 -3.70
N PRO A 393 14.01 30.14 -3.60
CA PRO A 393 13.85 28.69 -3.77
C PRO A 393 13.68 28.26 -5.24
N ILE A 394 14.37 27.18 -5.62
CA ILE A 394 14.19 26.51 -6.92
C ILE A 394 13.25 25.33 -6.71
N ARG A 395 12.17 25.27 -7.49
CA ARG A 395 11.13 24.24 -7.39
C ARG A 395 11.07 23.43 -8.68
N TRP A 396 11.50 22.18 -8.64
CA TRP A 396 11.46 21.31 -9.80
C TRP A 396 10.49 20.16 -9.61
N ALA A 397 9.74 19.87 -10.67
CA ALA A 397 8.71 18.86 -10.71
C ALA A 397 8.91 17.93 -11.91
N GLU A 398 8.67 16.64 -11.73
CA GLU A 398 8.77 15.63 -12.79
C GLU A 398 7.68 14.57 -12.63
N MET A 399 7.00 14.23 -13.72
CA MET A 399 6.21 13.01 -13.82
C MET A 399 7.16 11.80 -13.99
N GLY A 400 7.91 11.52 -12.94
CA GLY A 400 9.09 10.66 -12.96
C GLY A 400 8.71 9.18 -12.85
N THR A 401 8.98 8.41 -13.91
CA THR A 401 8.71 6.96 -13.90
C THR A 401 9.85 6.20 -13.27
N VAL A 402 9.53 5.45 -12.21
CA VAL A 402 10.47 4.70 -11.38
C VAL A 402 10.07 3.24 -11.29
N TYR A 403 11.03 2.42 -10.88
CA TYR A 403 10.90 0.97 -10.83
C TYR A 403 11.38 0.43 -9.49
N ARG A 404 10.53 -0.33 -8.80
CA ARG A 404 10.83 -0.96 -7.51
C ARG A 404 10.64 -2.46 -7.59
N TYR A 405 11.59 -3.19 -7.02
CA TYR A 405 11.50 -4.63 -6.88
C TYR A 405 10.53 -4.98 -5.76
N GLU A 406 9.25 -5.06 -6.13
CA GLU A 406 8.20 -5.57 -5.26
C GLU A 406 8.07 -7.10 -5.44
N ARG A 407 8.03 -7.85 -4.34
CA ARG A 407 7.86 -9.30 -4.37
C ARG A 407 6.56 -9.67 -5.10
N SER A 408 6.58 -10.72 -5.90
CA SER A 408 5.43 -11.07 -6.76
C SER A 408 4.12 -11.27 -5.97
N GLY A 409 4.21 -11.83 -4.75
CA GLY A 409 3.05 -12.05 -3.88
C GLY A 409 2.45 -10.78 -3.26
N THR A 410 3.13 -9.63 -3.32
CA THR A 410 2.62 -8.35 -2.78
C THR A 410 1.95 -7.47 -3.83
N LEU A 411 2.08 -7.82 -5.11
CA LEU A 411 1.53 -7.04 -6.23
C LEU A 411 0.00 -7.03 -6.20
N HIS A 412 -0.59 -5.85 -6.44
CA HIS A 412 -2.04 -5.68 -6.32
C HIS A 412 -2.62 -4.63 -7.28
N GLY A 413 -3.03 -5.06 -8.48
CA GLY A 413 -3.66 -4.19 -9.48
C GLY A 413 -2.80 -2.94 -9.75
N LEU A 414 -3.39 -1.75 -9.59
CA LEU A 414 -2.68 -0.46 -9.65
C LEU A 414 -2.15 0.06 -8.30
N MET A 415 -2.51 -0.57 -7.17
CA MET A 415 -2.17 -0.06 -5.83
C MET A 415 -0.73 -0.39 -5.43
N ARG A 416 -0.22 -1.55 -5.86
CA ARG A 416 1.15 -1.98 -5.62
C ARG A 416 1.70 -2.65 -6.87
N VAL A 417 2.63 -1.96 -7.51
CA VAL A 417 3.17 -2.26 -8.85
C VAL A 417 4.68 -2.10 -8.83
N ARG A 418 5.36 -2.69 -9.82
CA ARG A 418 6.82 -2.57 -9.96
C ARG A 418 7.23 -1.32 -10.73
N GLY A 419 6.44 -0.92 -11.73
CA GLY A 419 6.67 0.29 -12.51
C GLY A 419 5.54 1.30 -12.30
N PHE A 420 5.88 2.53 -11.93
CA PHE A 420 4.89 3.59 -11.71
C PHE A 420 5.50 4.97 -11.95
N THR A 421 4.63 5.93 -12.25
CA THR A 421 4.99 7.33 -12.43
C THR A 421 4.57 8.09 -11.20
N GLN A 422 5.55 8.71 -10.54
CA GLN A 422 5.30 9.59 -9.41
C GLN A 422 5.08 11.01 -9.91
N ASP A 423 4.21 11.71 -9.24
CA ASP A 423 3.99 13.14 -9.35
C ASP A 423 5.01 13.89 -8.48
N ASP A 424 6.29 13.67 -8.81
CA ASP A 424 7.44 13.93 -7.93
C ASP A 424 7.92 15.38 -8.04
N ALA A 425 8.47 15.92 -6.95
CA ALA A 425 9.04 17.26 -6.93
C ALA A 425 10.14 17.40 -5.87
N HIS A 426 11.16 18.19 -6.20
CA HIS A 426 12.27 18.52 -5.30
C HIS A 426 12.45 20.04 -5.25
N ILE A 427 12.46 20.57 -4.04
CA ILE A 427 12.64 22.00 -3.77
C ILE A 427 14.01 22.20 -3.13
N PHE A 428 14.83 23.02 -3.77
CA PHE A 428 16.10 23.49 -3.22
C PHE A 428 15.87 24.89 -2.64
N CYS A 429 16.04 25.03 -1.33
CA CYS A 429 15.76 26.27 -0.61
C CYS A 429 16.81 26.53 0.46
N LEU A 430 16.86 27.78 0.94
CA LEU A 430 17.65 28.15 2.11
C LEU A 430 16.99 27.62 3.39
N PRO A 431 17.75 27.36 4.47
CA PRO A 431 17.18 26.92 5.74
C PRO A 431 16.06 27.83 6.27
N GLU A 432 16.17 29.14 6.05
CA GLU A 432 15.18 30.12 6.50
C GLU A 432 13.89 30.10 5.66
N GLN A 433 13.92 29.53 4.46
CA GLN A 433 12.76 29.41 3.55
C GLN A 433 11.98 28.12 3.79
N LEU A 434 12.50 27.19 4.58
CA LEU A 434 11.97 25.83 4.72
C LEU A 434 10.51 25.82 5.22
N GLU A 435 10.17 26.66 6.19
CA GLU A 435 8.81 26.71 6.75
C GLU A 435 7.78 27.16 5.70
N ASP A 436 8.08 28.25 4.99
CA ASP A 436 7.22 28.79 3.94
C ASP A 436 7.02 27.79 2.79
N GLU A 437 8.08 27.08 2.38
CA GLU A 437 7.98 26.06 1.34
C GLU A 437 7.15 24.85 1.78
N ILE A 438 7.26 24.43 3.04
CA ILE A 438 6.43 23.34 3.58
C ILE A 438 4.95 23.75 3.56
N ILE A 439 4.62 24.97 4.01
CA ILE A 439 3.24 25.47 4.00
C ILE A 439 2.70 25.52 2.57
N SER A 440 3.49 26.05 1.63
CA SER A 440 3.11 26.13 0.20
C SER A 440 2.81 24.75 -0.40
N VAL A 441 3.62 23.72 -0.09
CA VAL A 441 3.40 22.34 -0.53
C VAL A 441 2.12 21.76 0.08
N LEU A 442 1.83 22.04 1.36
CA LEU A 442 0.61 21.59 2.01
C LEU A 442 -0.63 22.23 1.37
N ASP A 443 -0.59 23.54 1.10
CA ASP A 443 -1.68 24.25 0.42
C ASP A 443 -1.93 23.70 -0.99
N LEU A 444 -0.87 23.43 -1.75
CA LEU A 444 -0.97 22.80 -3.08
C LEU A 444 -1.58 21.39 -2.97
N THR A 445 -1.14 20.60 -2.00
CA THR A 445 -1.65 19.25 -1.75
C THR A 445 -3.13 19.30 -1.39
N GLU A 446 -3.54 20.19 -0.50
CA GLU A 446 -4.95 20.38 -0.11
C GLU A 446 -5.80 20.80 -1.31
N ALA A 447 -5.32 21.73 -2.13
CA ALA A 447 -6.04 22.19 -3.33
C ALA A 447 -6.26 21.05 -4.32
N ILE A 448 -5.22 20.26 -4.59
CA ILE A 448 -5.30 19.09 -5.48
C ILE A 448 -6.28 18.05 -4.92
N LEU A 449 -6.12 17.62 -3.67
CA LEU A 449 -6.98 16.61 -3.05
C LEU A 449 -8.45 17.04 -2.98
N SER A 450 -8.70 18.30 -2.62
CA SER A 450 -10.04 18.88 -2.57
C SER A 450 -10.71 18.86 -3.94
N ARG A 451 -9.97 19.09 -5.02
CA ARG A 451 -10.50 19.05 -6.39
C ARG A 451 -11.00 17.66 -6.79
N PHE A 452 -10.39 16.60 -6.25
CA PHE A 452 -10.83 15.22 -6.44
C PHE A 452 -11.91 14.78 -5.45
N GLY A 453 -12.41 15.68 -4.59
CA GLY A 453 -13.44 15.38 -3.60
C GLY A 453 -12.94 14.57 -2.40
N PHE A 454 -11.63 14.60 -2.13
CA PHE A 454 -11.06 13.97 -0.95
C PHE A 454 -11.00 14.96 0.21
N ASP A 455 -12.08 15.03 1.00
CA ASP A 455 -12.11 15.80 2.25
C ASP A 455 -11.29 15.06 3.32
N ARG A 456 -10.04 15.48 3.64
CA ARG A 456 -9.18 14.73 4.58
C ARG A 456 -8.34 15.56 5.56
N ARG A 457 -8.00 14.88 6.66
CA ARG A 457 -7.20 15.29 7.82
C ARG A 457 -5.71 15.04 7.55
N VAL A 458 -4.84 15.96 7.96
CA VAL A 458 -3.38 15.88 7.78
C VAL A 458 -2.75 15.11 8.93
N TRP A 459 -1.75 14.28 8.65
CA TRP A 459 -0.97 13.54 9.64
C TRP A 459 0.48 14.02 9.61
N VAL A 460 1.00 14.56 10.73
CA VAL A 460 2.41 14.90 10.88
C VAL A 460 2.97 14.17 12.10
N GLY A 461 4.01 13.34 11.92
CA GLY A 461 4.75 12.73 13.04
C GLY A 461 3.93 11.90 14.02
N GLY A 462 2.77 11.36 13.60
CA GLY A 462 1.88 10.59 14.49
C GLY A 462 0.78 11.40 15.18
N VAL A 463 0.61 12.69 14.84
CA VAL A 463 -0.49 13.54 15.32
C VAL A 463 -1.46 13.84 14.16
N VAL A 464 -2.76 13.71 14.44
CA VAL A 464 -3.84 13.98 13.48
C VAL A 464 -4.28 15.43 13.60
N PHE A 465 -4.04 16.23 12.57
CA PHE A 465 -4.55 17.58 12.46
C PHE A 465 -5.88 17.53 11.70
N LYS A 466 -6.96 17.97 12.35
CA LYS A 466 -8.22 18.23 11.67
C LYS A 466 -8.05 19.55 10.92
N VAL A 467 -7.84 19.49 9.62
CA VAL A 467 -7.92 20.67 8.75
C VAL A 467 -9.36 21.17 8.84
N THR A 468 -9.53 22.32 9.47
CA THR A 468 -10.79 23.05 9.45
C THR A 468 -10.60 24.16 8.44
N ARG A 469 -11.39 24.14 7.37
CA ARG A 469 -11.47 25.26 6.43
C ARG A 469 -11.68 26.54 7.25
N ARG A 470 -10.83 27.54 7.03
CA ARG A 470 -11.21 28.92 7.33
C ARG A 470 -12.11 29.45 6.22
#